data_AF-A0A4Q3WIH3-F1
#
_entry.id   AF-A0A4Q3WIH3-F1
#
_cell.length_a   1.000
_cell.length_b   1.000
_cell.length_c   1.000
_cell.angle_alpha   90.00
_cell.angle_beta   90.00
_cell.angle_gamma   90.00
#
_symmetry.space_group_name_H-M   'P 1'
#
loop_
_entity.id
_entity.type
_entity.pdbx_description
1 polymer ?
#
loop_
_entity_poly.entity_id
_entity_poly.type
_entity_poly.pdbx_seq_one_letter_code
_entity_poly.pdbx_strand_id
1 'polypeptide(L)'
;MKTLVCIGDSLIEGEGDELSLGGWVGRVGQKLAPNLGHQAKGWRYYNLGIGGDTIRDVHKRLGEVLAREPDVVIVGCGANDVVGGDTQAMFMLDQYEKTWAEVLTKLKALVPHVMVVMGFVARDTSVYAPNWRADYADAFMKHEQNVMALCAKMDITLIQLSTDFGAPELLSHGVHYNARGYDALAQMVFEVLEESNWIKE
;
A
#
# COMPACT_ATOMS: atom_id res chain seq x y z
N MET A 1 -22.83 6.45 4.89
CA MET A 1 -21.95 5.28 4.99
C MET A 1 -20.66 5.67 4.28
N LYS A 2 -19.58 5.89 5.03
CA LYS A 2 -18.26 6.22 4.50
C LYS A 2 -17.60 4.97 3.90
N THR A 3 -16.68 5.13 2.97
CA THR A 3 -16.04 4.04 2.22
C THR A 3 -14.53 4.21 2.20
N LEU A 4 -13.82 3.19 2.71
CA LEU A 4 -12.37 3.04 2.56
C LEU A 4 -12.08 2.11 1.38
N VAL A 5 -11.22 2.52 0.45
CA VAL A 5 -10.73 1.66 -0.63
C VAL A 5 -9.22 1.60 -0.58
N CYS A 6 -8.66 0.40 -0.43
CA CYS A 6 -7.22 0.16 -0.54
C CYS A 6 -6.94 -0.47 -1.91
N ILE A 7 -5.96 0.04 -2.66
CA ILE A 7 -5.56 -0.49 -3.96
C ILE A 7 -4.04 -0.60 -4.05
N GLY A 8 -3.55 -1.67 -4.68
CA GLY A 8 -2.11 -1.84 -4.85
C GLY A 8 -1.71 -3.28 -5.07
N ASP A 9 -0.52 -3.63 -4.60
CA ASP A 9 0.12 -4.92 -4.84
C ASP A 9 -0.20 -5.97 -3.76
N SER A 10 0.70 -6.95 -3.59
CA SER A 10 0.59 -8.02 -2.60
C SER A 10 0.57 -7.51 -1.16
N LEU A 11 1.14 -6.33 -0.88
CA LEU A 11 1.05 -5.69 0.42
C LEU A 11 -0.40 -5.35 0.77
N ILE A 12 -1.16 -4.89 -0.22
CA ILE A 12 -2.58 -4.57 -0.08
C ILE A 12 -3.40 -5.86 -0.09
N GLU A 13 -3.08 -6.80 -0.99
CA GLU A 13 -3.77 -8.09 -1.10
C GLU A 13 -3.77 -8.86 0.22
N GLY A 14 -2.65 -8.80 0.95
CA GLY A 14 -2.45 -9.56 2.19
C GLY A 14 -1.74 -10.89 1.95
N GLU A 15 -0.93 -10.99 0.90
CA GLU A 15 -0.16 -12.20 0.62
C GLU A 15 0.70 -12.60 1.81
N GLY A 16 0.77 -13.88 2.14
CA GLY A 16 1.52 -14.36 3.31
C GLY A 16 0.77 -14.28 4.64
N ASP A 17 -0.44 -13.71 4.70
CA ASP A 17 -1.30 -13.75 5.88
C ASP A 17 -1.87 -15.16 6.12
N GLU A 18 -1.22 -15.93 6.97
CA GLU A 18 -1.60 -17.31 7.29
C GLU A 18 -2.98 -17.44 7.95
N LEU A 19 -3.53 -16.35 8.50
CA LEU A 19 -4.86 -16.32 9.09
C LEU A 19 -5.97 -15.99 8.08
N SER A 20 -5.62 -15.67 6.84
CA SER A 20 -6.57 -15.33 5.77
C SER A 20 -7.57 -14.24 6.18
N LEU A 21 -7.10 -13.24 6.94
CA LEU A 21 -7.92 -12.12 7.40
C LEU A 21 -7.93 -10.96 6.39
N GLY A 22 -7.32 -11.13 5.21
CA GLY A 22 -7.17 -10.10 4.18
C GLY A 22 -6.05 -9.12 4.48
N GLY A 23 -4.96 -9.58 5.11
CA GLY A 23 -3.79 -8.77 5.44
C GLY A 23 -4.12 -7.65 6.42
N TRP A 24 -3.38 -6.54 6.33
CA TRP A 24 -3.63 -5.38 7.19
C TRP A 24 -4.95 -4.68 6.83
N VAL A 25 -5.39 -4.72 5.56
CA VAL A 25 -6.61 -4.06 5.10
C VAL A 25 -7.83 -4.67 5.78
N GLY A 26 -7.93 -6.00 5.82
CA GLY A 26 -9.05 -6.67 6.49
C GLY A 26 -9.05 -6.44 8.00
N ARG A 27 -7.88 -6.39 8.64
CA ARG A 27 -7.73 -6.05 10.07
C ARG A 27 -8.17 -4.61 10.38
N VAL A 28 -7.80 -3.63 9.56
CA VAL A 28 -8.32 -2.25 9.64
C VAL A 28 -9.83 -2.24 9.42
N GLY A 29 -10.32 -2.98 8.42
CA GLY A 29 -11.73 -3.15 8.14
C GLY A 29 -12.54 -3.67 9.32
N GLN A 30 -12.02 -4.66 10.05
CA GLN A 30 -12.64 -5.18 11.27
C GLN A 30 -12.71 -4.13 12.39
N LYS A 31 -11.70 -3.26 12.53
CA LYS A 31 -11.72 -2.16 13.53
C LYS A 31 -12.72 -1.06 13.16
N LEU A 32 -12.89 -0.78 11.86
CA LEU A 32 -13.86 0.19 11.33
C LEU A 32 -15.30 -0.34 11.34
N ALA A 33 -15.48 -1.64 11.13
CA ALA A 33 -16.79 -2.30 11.08
C ALA A 33 -16.83 -3.55 11.97
N PRO A 34 -16.70 -3.41 13.31
CA PRO A 34 -16.58 -4.55 14.23
C PRO A 34 -17.87 -5.38 14.35
N ASN A 35 -19.02 -4.75 14.12
CA ASN A 35 -20.32 -5.41 14.14
C ASN A 35 -20.83 -5.55 12.71
N LEU A 36 -20.67 -6.74 12.12
CA LEU A 36 -21.32 -7.09 10.84
C LEU A 36 -22.87 -7.11 10.93
N GLY A 37 -23.47 -6.71 12.07
CA GLY A 37 -24.90 -6.53 12.26
C GLY A 37 -25.24 -5.18 12.92
N HIS A 38 -26.09 -4.39 12.23
CA HIS A 38 -26.88 -3.23 12.66
C HIS A 38 -26.21 -2.05 13.43
N GLN A 39 -24.95 -2.15 13.84
CA GLN A 39 -24.16 -1.08 14.46
C GLN A 39 -22.73 -1.03 13.88
N ALA A 40 -22.62 -1.11 12.55
CA ALA A 40 -21.39 -0.71 11.88
C ALA A 40 -21.15 0.78 12.18
N LYS A 41 -19.89 1.21 12.40
CA LYS A 41 -19.51 2.62 12.60
C LYS A 41 -19.72 3.50 11.34
N GLY A 42 -20.66 3.12 10.48
CA GLY A 42 -20.94 3.79 9.23
C GLY A 42 -19.86 3.60 8.16
N TRP A 43 -18.98 2.60 8.26
CA TRP A 43 -17.91 2.33 7.28
C TRP A 43 -18.12 1.06 6.46
N ARG A 44 -17.75 1.12 5.18
CA ARG A 44 -17.43 -0.03 4.31
C ARG A 44 -15.95 0.02 3.96
N TYR A 45 -15.36 -1.14 3.71
CA TYR A 45 -13.99 -1.21 3.18
C TYR A 45 -13.92 -2.15 1.97
N TYR A 46 -12.99 -1.85 1.07
CA TYR A 46 -12.68 -2.69 -0.09
C TYR A 46 -11.17 -2.89 -0.19
N ASN A 47 -10.76 -4.15 -0.28
CA ASN A 47 -9.39 -4.53 -0.62
C ASN A 47 -9.32 -4.80 -2.13
N LEU A 48 -8.58 -3.97 -2.87
CA LEU A 48 -8.32 -4.10 -4.31
C LEU A 48 -6.83 -4.39 -4.58
N GLY A 49 -6.18 -5.13 -3.69
CA GLY A 49 -4.83 -5.61 -3.89
C GLY A 49 -4.77 -6.74 -4.90
N ILE A 50 -3.78 -6.70 -5.78
CA ILE A 50 -3.43 -7.79 -6.70
C ILE A 50 -1.92 -7.97 -6.67
N GLY A 51 -1.45 -9.15 -6.27
CA GLY A 51 -0.04 -9.49 -6.24
C GLY A 51 0.66 -9.21 -7.57
N GLY A 52 1.79 -8.51 -7.49
CA GLY A 52 2.58 -8.11 -8.66
C GLY A 52 2.16 -6.81 -9.34
N ASP A 53 1.05 -6.16 -8.94
CA ASP A 53 0.66 -4.88 -9.53
C ASP A 53 1.77 -3.82 -9.38
N THR A 54 2.06 -3.11 -10.47
CA THR A 54 2.85 -1.87 -10.47
C THR A 54 1.93 -0.67 -10.36
N ILE A 55 2.48 0.54 -10.17
CA ILE A 55 1.66 1.76 -10.23
C ILE A 55 0.95 1.94 -11.59
N ARG A 56 1.48 1.38 -12.69
CA ARG A 56 0.81 1.40 -14.00
C ARG A 56 -0.45 0.55 -14.02
N ASP A 57 -0.45 -0.55 -13.28
CA ASP A 57 -1.60 -1.44 -13.19
C ASP A 57 -2.66 -0.82 -12.29
N VAL A 58 -2.23 -0.24 -11.15
CA VAL A 58 -3.09 0.62 -10.32
C VAL A 58 -3.72 1.73 -11.15
N HIS A 59 -2.97 2.42 -12.00
CA HIS A 59 -3.48 3.47 -12.86
C HIS A 59 -4.61 3.00 -13.80
N LYS A 60 -4.45 1.82 -14.43
CA LYS A 60 -5.49 1.20 -15.27
C LYS A 60 -6.74 0.85 -14.48
N ARG A 61 -6.57 0.47 -13.20
CA ARG A 61 -7.62 -0.02 -12.30
C ARG A 61 -8.31 1.09 -11.49
N LEU A 62 -7.94 2.37 -11.66
CA LEU A 62 -8.58 3.48 -10.93
C LEU A 62 -10.10 3.59 -11.17
N GLY A 63 -10.61 3.10 -12.30
CA GLY A 63 -12.06 3.02 -12.52
C GLY A 63 -12.78 2.16 -11.49
N GLU A 64 -12.14 1.07 -11.04
CA GLU A 64 -12.67 0.21 -9.98
C GLU A 64 -12.73 0.98 -8.66
N VAL A 65 -11.66 1.69 -8.30
CA VAL A 65 -11.60 2.50 -7.08
C VAL A 65 -12.74 3.51 -7.03
N LEU A 66 -12.89 4.30 -8.09
CA LEU A 66 -13.84 5.41 -8.14
C LEU A 66 -15.30 4.92 -8.18
N ALA A 67 -15.58 3.76 -8.77
CA ALA A 67 -16.92 3.17 -8.80
C ALA A 67 -17.46 2.79 -7.41
N ARG A 68 -16.61 2.77 -6.38
CA ARG A 68 -16.99 2.48 -4.98
C ARG A 68 -17.31 3.73 -4.17
N GLU A 69 -17.20 4.92 -4.77
CA GLU A 69 -17.43 6.22 -4.13
C GLU A 69 -16.63 6.36 -2.82
N PRO A 70 -15.28 6.32 -2.89
CA PRO A 70 -14.44 6.32 -1.71
C PRO A 70 -14.42 7.69 -1.01
N ASP A 71 -14.47 7.66 0.32
CA ASP A 71 -14.14 8.81 1.16
C ASP A 71 -12.63 8.83 1.46
N VAL A 72 -12.02 7.64 1.54
CA VAL A 72 -10.58 7.46 1.75
C VAL A 72 -10.05 6.46 0.74
N VAL A 73 -8.97 6.81 0.03
CA VAL A 73 -8.19 5.87 -0.76
C VAL A 73 -6.81 5.71 -0.17
N ILE A 74 -6.39 4.45 0.02
CA ILE A 74 -5.01 4.12 0.36
C ILE A 74 -4.38 3.41 -0.84
N VAL A 75 -3.29 3.95 -1.38
CA VAL A 75 -2.50 3.32 -2.45
C VAL A 75 -1.27 2.67 -1.83
N GLY A 76 -1.05 1.39 -2.11
CA GLY A 76 0.15 0.68 -1.65
C GLY A 76 0.78 -0.19 -2.72
N CYS A 77 1.79 0.34 -3.39
CA CYS A 77 2.62 -0.39 -4.35
C CYS A 77 3.99 0.30 -4.45
N GLY A 78 4.81 -0.13 -5.41
CA GLY A 78 6.11 0.48 -5.70
C GLY A 78 7.27 -0.50 -5.57
N ALA A 79 7.08 -1.64 -4.90
CA ALA A 79 8.10 -2.67 -4.90
C ALA A 79 8.25 -3.30 -6.28
N ASN A 80 7.12 -3.64 -6.90
CA ASN A 80 7.09 -4.18 -8.26
C ASN A 80 7.60 -3.16 -9.29
N ASP A 81 7.39 -1.85 -9.10
CA ASP A 81 7.98 -0.81 -9.97
C ASP A 81 9.52 -0.91 -10.07
N VAL A 82 10.17 -1.54 -9.09
CA VAL A 82 11.61 -1.79 -9.06
C VAL A 82 11.96 -3.23 -9.45
N VAL A 83 11.30 -4.25 -8.87
CA VAL A 83 11.65 -5.67 -9.07
C VAL A 83 10.76 -6.46 -10.03
N GLY A 84 9.50 -6.06 -10.21
CA GLY A 84 8.41 -6.94 -10.67
C GLY A 84 7.53 -6.32 -11.76
N GLY A 85 7.44 -6.96 -12.91
CA GLY A 85 6.57 -6.58 -14.01
C GLY A 85 7.26 -6.81 -15.35
N ASP A 86 8.47 -6.26 -15.50
CA ASP A 86 9.45 -6.65 -16.51
C ASP A 86 10.87 -6.57 -15.91
N THR A 87 11.84 -7.34 -16.44
CA THR A 87 13.26 -7.28 -16.01
C THR A 87 13.94 -5.93 -16.31
N GLN A 88 13.23 -4.99 -16.92
CA GLN A 88 13.63 -3.62 -17.20
C GLN A 88 12.95 -2.60 -16.27
N ALA A 89 12.16 -3.02 -15.26
CA ALA A 89 11.31 -2.13 -14.47
C ALA A 89 12.13 -1.04 -13.76
N MET A 90 13.28 -1.42 -13.19
CA MET A 90 14.25 -0.48 -12.62
C MET A 90 14.83 0.54 -13.63
N PHE A 91 14.82 0.25 -14.93
CA PHE A 91 15.23 1.20 -15.98
C PHE A 91 14.07 2.12 -16.42
N MET A 92 12.87 1.89 -15.90
CA MET A 92 11.64 2.61 -16.24
C MET A 92 11.14 3.50 -15.08
N LEU A 93 11.94 3.70 -14.03
CA LEU A 93 11.56 4.46 -12.84
C LEU A 93 11.02 5.85 -13.16
N ASP A 94 11.64 6.59 -14.09
CA ASP A 94 11.15 7.90 -14.50
C ASP A 94 9.70 7.85 -15.05
N GLN A 95 9.30 6.74 -15.67
CA GLN A 95 7.93 6.55 -16.16
C GLN A 95 6.99 6.11 -15.04
N TYR A 96 7.46 5.30 -14.09
CA TYR A 96 6.69 4.97 -12.88
C TYR A 96 6.45 6.21 -12.01
N GLU A 97 7.44 7.09 -11.86
CA GLU A 97 7.31 8.37 -11.14
C GLU A 97 6.28 9.30 -11.79
N LYS A 98 6.26 9.37 -13.13
CA LYS A 98 5.20 10.09 -13.86
C LYS A 98 3.83 9.48 -13.61
N THR A 99 3.75 8.14 -13.61
CA THR A 99 2.49 7.43 -13.36
C THR A 99 1.99 7.64 -11.93
N TRP A 100 2.88 7.65 -10.93
CA TRP A 100 2.57 8.02 -9.55
C TRP A 100 1.98 9.43 -9.48
N ALA A 101 2.59 10.40 -10.16
CA ALA A 101 2.06 11.76 -10.21
C ALA A 101 0.65 11.80 -10.82
N GLU A 102 0.43 11.10 -11.93
CA GLU A 102 -0.89 11.02 -12.57
C GLU A 102 -1.95 10.39 -11.66
N VAL A 103 -1.62 9.26 -11.02
CA VAL A 103 -2.50 8.55 -10.09
C VAL A 103 -2.87 9.44 -8.90
N LEU A 104 -1.88 10.02 -8.22
CA LEU A 104 -2.11 10.84 -7.04
C LEU A 104 -2.82 12.15 -7.37
N THR A 105 -2.51 12.79 -8.51
CA THR A 105 -3.25 13.97 -8.99
C THR A 105 -4.72 13.64 -9.22
N LYS A 106 -5.01 12.52 -9.89
CA LYS A 106 -6.39 12.12 -10.18
C LYS A 106 -7.15 11.76 -8.91
N LEU A 107 -6.55 11.01 -8.00
CA LEU A 107 -7.17 10.66 -6.73
C LEU A 107 -7.42 11.89 -5.87
N LYS A 108 -6.44 12.79 -5.71
CA LYS A 108 -6.60 14.02 -4.91
C LYS A 108 -7.68 14.96 -5.47
N ALA A 109 -7.92 14.92 -6.78
CA ALA A 109 -8.99 15.70 -7.41
C ALA A 109 -10.40 15.11 -7.20
N LEU A 110 -10.51 13.80 -6.94
CA LEU A 110 -11.78 13.07 -6.96
C LEU A 110 -12.18 12.44 -5.62
N VAL A 111 -11.23 12.30 -4.70
CA VAL A 111 -11.38 11.60 -3.43
C VAL A 111 -11.07 12.57 -2.29
N PRO A 112 -11.90 12.64 -1.23
CA PRO A 112 -11.68 13.55 -0.11
C PRO A 112 -10.32 13.36 0.57
N HIS A 113 -9.91 12.10 0.79
CA HIS A 113 -8.68 11.75 1.47
C HIS A 113 -7.90 10.69 0.72
N VAL A 114 -6.60 10.94 0.55
CA VAL A 114 -5.67 10.03 -0.12
C VAL A 114 -4.47 9.83 0.77
N MET A 115 -4.05 8.58 0.94
CA MET A 115 -2.85 8.20 1.65
C MET A 115 -2.05 7.19 0.84
N VAL A 116 -0.74 7.20 1.00
CA VAL A 116 0.16 6.18 0.45
C VAL A 116 0.73 5.35 1.59
N VAL A 117 0.80 4.03 1.40
CA VAL A 117 1.57 3.13 2.25
C VAL A 117 2.63 2.49 1.38
N MET A 118 3.90 2.73 1.66
CA MET A 118 4.98 2.16 0.89
C MET A 118 6.20 1.88 1.77
N GLY A 119 7.06 1.01 1.30
CA GLY A 119 8.40 0.85 1.86
C GLY A 119 8.93 -0.53 1.54
N PHE A 120 10.24 -0.60 1.36
CA PHE A 120 10.91 -1.84 1.04
C PHE A 120 11.46 -2.46 2.33
N VAL A 121 10.80 -3.51 2.80
CA VAL A 121 11.09 -4.12 4.11
C VAL A 121 12.00 -5.34 4.02
N ALA A 122 12.29 -5.84 2.83
CA ALA A 122 13.13 -7.01 2.69
C ALA A 122 14.61 -6.68 2.97
N ARG A 123 15.17 -7.34 4.00
CA ARG A 123 16.59 -7.26 4.36
C ARG A 123 17.48 -8.15 3.50
N ASP A 124 16.91 -9.24 3.01
CA ASP A 124 17.49 -10.11 2.00
C ASP A 124 16.50 -10.17 0.85
N THR A 125 17.01 -9.87 -0.31
CA THR A 125 16.25 -9.58 -1.52
C THR A 125 16.60 -10.56 -2.63
N SER A 126 17.55 -11.47 -2.34
CA SER A 126 17.83 -12.66 -3.14
C SER A 126 16.58 -13.53 -3.32
N VAL A 127 15.62 -13.44 -2.39
CA VAL A 127 14.29 -14.04 -2.50
C VAL A 127 13.45 -13.49 -3.65
N TYR A 128 13.64 -12.23 -4.06
CA TYR A 128 12.95 -11.66 -5.23
C TYR A 128 13.79 -11.71 -6.51
N ALA A 129 15.08 -11.42 -6.38
CA ALA A 129 16.03 -11.39 -7.46
C ALA A 129 17.28 -12.17 -7.02
N PRO A 130 17.44 -13.45 -7.42
CA PRO A 130 18.57 -14.29 -7.02
C PRO A 130 19.94 -13.67 -7.31
N ASN A 131 19.97 -12.71 -8.24
CA ASN A 131 21.14 -11.94 -8.64
C ASN A 131 21.08 -10.50 -8.11
N TRP A 132 20.59 -10.26 -6.89
CA TRP A 132 20.50 -8.92 -6.31
C TRP A 132 21.81 -8.16 -6.51
N ARG A 133 21.71 -7.08 -7.29
CA ARG A 133 22.81 -6.13 -7.50
C ARG A 133 22.58 -4.94 -6.59
N ALA A 134 23.67 -4.28 -6.17
CA ALA A 134 23.59 -3.02 -5.45
C ALA A 134 22.62 -2.02 -6.12
N ASP A 135 22.58 -2.04 -7.46
CA ASP A 135 21.69 -1.24 -8.30
C ASP A 135 20.20 -1.35 -7.94
N TYR A 136 19.72 -2.49 -7.41
CA TYR A 136 18.33 -2.62 -6.97
C TYR A 136 18.07 -1.87 -5.67
N ALA A 137 18.97 -1.98 -4.69
CA ALA A 137 18.84 -1.23 -3.42
C ALA A 137 18.79 0.28 -3.69
N ASP A 138 19.69 0.76 -4.55
CA ASP A 138 19.72 2.17 -4.97
C ASP A 138 18.44 2.56 -5.72
N ALA A 139 17.92 1.68 -6.59
CA ALA A 139 16.65 1.90 -7.29
C ALA A 139 15.45 1.98 -6.34
N PHE A 140 15.36 1.11 -5.33
CA PHE A 140 14.32 1.16 -4.30
C PHE A 140 14.39 2.46 -3.51
N MET A 141 15.57 2.80 -2.99
CA MET A 141 15.76 4.03 -2.21
C MET A 141 15.41 5.27 -3.05
N LYS A 142 15.87 5.32 -4.30
CA LYS A 142 15.54 6.42 -5.21
C LYS A 142 14.04 6.50 -5.49
N HIS A 143 13.42 5.37 -5.80
CA HIS A 143 11.98 5.31 -6.09
C HIS A 143 11.14 5.77 -4.89
N GLU A 144 11.45 5.25 -3.71
CA GLU A 144 10.79 5.62 -2.47
C GLU A 144 10.97 7.12 -2.15
N GLN A 145 12.18 7.65 -2.26
CA GLN A 145 12.45 9.08 -2.09
C GLN A 145 11.65 9.96 -3.06
N ASN A 146 11.50 9.52 -4.31
CA ASN A 146 10.75 10.27 -5.32
C ASN A 146 9.25 10.27 -5.02
N VAL A 147 8.68 9.14 -4.59
CA VAL A 147 7.27 9.08 -4.17
C VAL A 147 7.04 9.86 -2.87
N MET A 148 7.98 9.83 -1.92
CA MET A 148 7.93 10.66 -0.71
C MET A 148 7.94 12.16 -1.04
N ALA A 149 8.86 12.60 -1.90
CA ALA A 149 8.94 13.99 -2.34
C ALA A 149 7.67 14.44 -3.07
N LEU A 150 7.09 13.55 -3.89
CA LEU A 150 5.81 13.78 -4.55
C LEU A 150 4.66 13.93 -3.54
N CYS A 151 4.53 13.01 -2.59
CA CYS A 151 3.50 13.08 -1.56
C CYS A 151 3.62 14.35 -0.73
N ALA A 152 4.84 14.73 -0.32
CA ALA A 152 5.10 15.98 0.40
C ALA A 152 4.70 17.21 -0.42
N LYS A 153 5.10 17.27 -1.71
CA LYS A 153 4.71 18.37 -2.61
C LYS A 153 3.19 18.47 -2.79
N MET A 154 2.52 17.33 -2.78
CA MET A 154 1.08 17.25 -2.98
C MET A 154 0.30 17.34 -1.68
N ASP A 155 0.91 17.44 -0.50
CA ASP A 155 0.25 17.35 0.80
C ASP A 155 -0.62 16.08 0.90
N ILE A 156 0.02 14.93 0.68
CA ILE A 156 -0.55 13.58 0.80
C ILE A 156 0.19 12.87 1.91
N THR A 157 -0.56 12.29 2.85
CA THR A 157 0.00 11.47 3.93
C THR A 157 0.66 10.23 3.33
N LEU A 158 1.88 9.95 3.75
CA LEU A 158 2.61 8.74 3.39
C LEU A 158 3.07 8.04 4.66
N ILE A 159 2.73 6.75 4.77
CA ILE A 159 3.30 5.85 5.76
C ILE A 159 4.47 5.14 5.10
N GLN A 160 5.67 5.47 5.58
CA GLN A 160 6.91 4.84 5.16
C GLN A 160 7.17 3.63 6.07
N LEU A 161 7.20 2.43 5.50
CA LEU A 161 7.50 1.21 6.24
C LEU A 161 9.00 1.18 6.57
N SER A 162 9.32 1.22 7.86
CA SER A 162 10.71 1.18 8.31
C SER A 162 11.32 -0.22 8.12
N THR A 163 12.64 -0.30 8.20
CA THR A 163 13.39 -1.57 8.17
C THR A 163 13.08 -2.48 9.35
N ASP A 164 12.44 -1.98 10.41
CA ASP A 164 11.97 -2.80 11.55
C ASP A 164 10.81 -3.71 11.16
N PHE A 165 10.00 -3.29 10.19
CA PHE A 165 9.01 -4.18 9.58
C PHE A 165 9.67 -5.32 8.79
N GLY A 166 10.95 -5.20 8.45
CA GLY A 166 11.74 -6.25 7.82
C GLY A 166 12.26 -7.35 8.77
N ALA A 167 11.84 -7.36 10.03
CA ALA A 167 12.28 -8.35 11.00
C ALA A 167 11.78 -9.76 10.61
N PRO A 168 12.62 -10.82 10.62
CA PRO A 168 12.22 -12.16 10.16
C PRO A 168 10.96 -12.72 10.82
N GLU A 169 10.71 -12.39 12.09
CA GLU A 169 9.54 -12.80 12.85
C GLU A 169 8.22 -12.15 12.39
N LEU A 170 8.29 -11.09 11.58
CA LEU A 170 7.13 -10.42 10.97
C LEU A 170 6.88 -10.88 9.53
N LEU A 171 7.77 -11.69 8.94
CA LEU A 171 7.69 -12.14 7.56
C LEU A 171 7.30 -13.62 7.48
N SER A 172 6.58 -14.00 6.43
CA SER A 172 6.15 -15.38 6.17
C SER A 172 7.21 -16.18 5.40
N HIS A 173 7.83 -15.55 4.40
CA HIS A 173 8.87 -16.17 3.56
C HIS A 173 9.97 -15.16 3.17
N GLY A 174 10.30 -14.24 4.10
CA GLY A 174 11.37 -13.24 3.94
C GLY A 174 11.00 -12.00 3.11
N VAL A 175 9.73 -11.91 2.69
CA VAL A 175 9.24 -10.94 1.70
C VAL A 175 7.92 -10.35 2.17
N HIS A 176 6.87 -11.17 2.19
CA HIS A 176 5.56 -10.75 2.64
C HIS A 176 5.42 -10.89 4.14
N TYR A 177 4.57 -10.07 4.74
CA TYR A 177 4.28 -10.19 6.17
C TYR A 177 3.55 -11.49 6.47
N ASN A 178 3.79 -12.01 7.67
CA ASN A 178 2.92 -12.98 8.30
C ASN A 178 1.80 -12.25 9.06
N ALA A 179 0.94 -12.98 9.77
CA ALA A 179 -0.18 -12.41 10.51
C ALA A 179 0.25 -11.36 11.54
N ARG A 180 1.40 -11.55 12.21
CA ARG A 180 1.93 -10.59 13.20
C ARG A 180 2.42 -9.31 12.54
N GLY A 181 3.09 -9.43 11.39
CA GLY A 181 3.51 -8.26 10.60
C GLY A 181 2.30 -7.45 10.12
N TYR A 182 1.26 -8.13 9.63
CA TYR A 182 0.02 -7.49 9.23
C TYR A 182 -0.79 -6.90 10.40
N ASP A 183 -0.74 -7.49 11.60
CA ASP A 183 -1.31 -6.87 12.81
C ASP A 183 -0.61 -5.55 13.15
N ALA A 184 0.73 -5.55 13.12
CA ALA A 184 1.53 -4.34 13.39
C ALA A 184 1.26 -3.24 12.36
N LEU A 185 1.20 -3.59 11.08
CA LEU A 185 0.89 -2.64 10.01
C LEU A 185 -0.55 -2.11 10.12
N ALA A 186 -1.51 -2.98 10.42
CA ALA A 186 -2.90 -2.56 10.62
C ALA A 186 -3.05 -1.62 11.81
N GLN A 187 -2.27 -1.80 12.88
CA GLN A 187 -2.26 -0.89 14.02
C GLN A 187 -1.75 0.49 13.60
N MET A 188 -0.58 0.56 12.97
CA MET A 188 0.02 1.81 12.49
C MET A 188 -0.91 2.56 11.53
N VAL A 189 -1.48 1.87 10.53
CA VAL A 189 -2.40 2.50 9.57
C VAL A 189 -3.65 3.03 10.28
N PHE A 190 -4.22 2.26 11.21
CA PHE A 190 -5.41 2.68 11.94
C PHE A 190 -5.16 3.92 12.80
N GLU A 191 -4.02 4.00 13.48
CA GLU A 191 -3.61 5.17 14.28
C GLU A 191 -3.50 6.43 13.41
N VAL A 192 -2.85 6.34 12.25
CA VAL A 192 -2.74 7.47 11.30
C VAL A 192 -4.13 7.91 10.81
N LEU A 193 -5.02 6.96 10.52
CA LEU A 193 -6.41 7.28 10.16
C LEU A 193 -7.16 7.99 11.30
N GLU A 194 -6.97 7.58 12.56
CA GLU A 194 -7.59 8.25 13.72
C GLU A 194 -7.01 9.66 13.96
N GLU A 195 -5.70 9.81 13.90
CA GLU A 195 -4.99 11.08 14.10
C GLU A 195 -5.34 12.12 13.04
N SER A 196 -5.54 11.67 11.80
CA SER A 196 -6.00 12.52 10.69
C SER A 196 -7.44 13.04 10.86
N ASN A 197 -8.19 12.49 11.81
CA ASN A 197 -9.63 12.68 12.02
C ASN A 197 -10.54 12.22 10.86
N TRP A 198 -10.03 11.51 9.85
CA TRP A 198 -10.84 11.08 8.69
C TRP A 198 -11.91 10.05 9.06
N ILE A 199 -11.60 9.21 10.05
CA ILE A 199 -12.48 8.11 10.50
C ILE A 199 -13.28 8.41 11.78
N LYS A 200 -13.19 9.62 12.32
CA LYS A 200 -14.02 10.06 13.44
C LYS A 200 -15.46 10.35 12.99
N GLU A 201 -16.39 10.20 13.94
CA GLU A 201 -17.83 10.46 13.76
C GLU A 201 -18.14 11.95 13.61
#